data_AF-A0A401GD04-F1
#
_entry.id   AF-A0A401GD04-F1
#
_cell.length_a   1.000
_cell.length_b   1.000
_cell.length_c   1.000
_cell.angle_alpha   90.00
_cell.angle_beta   90.00
_cell.angle_gamma   90.00
#
_symmetry.space_group_name_H-M   'P 1'
#
loop_
_entity.id
_entity.type
_entity.pdbx_description
1 polymer ?
#
loop_
_entity_poly.entity_id
_entity_poly.type
_entity_poly.pdbx_seq_one_letter_code
_entity_poly.pdbx_strand_id
1 'polypeptide(L)'
;MNLLAGWLPSSQTVLDFLHAVFLGIIAHLYLDLLFKGYMFSGIGGDDSPKQKFEDTVNSVRWLSHVTRLPKNLGENQSLKKADEWHRLLTIMPILLWVCWKDEHDRISNVTPPIPPNAKTRPTHSRNCKSIYFAILLLCAGVRILASCKISMSQAQIGQDFLTQYNRKMQELGVDLTINNHLSTHFAKFIKLFGPVYGWWLFAFEQFNGMFERVNTNGHDGGCMELTLMWHWVQCHLIYEYLLALPPEAHSKEREYVERVIKSEGHSQ
;
A
#
# COMPACT_ATOMS: atom_id res chain seq x y z
N MET A 1 7.33 -16.38 -17.27
CA MET A 1 7.71 -15.01 -16.85
C MET A 1 9.21 -14.84 -16.60
N ASN A 2 9.97 -15.92 -16.32
CA ASN A 2 11.45 -15.90 -16.35
C ASN A 2 12.01 -16.14 -17.76
N LEU A 3 11.46 -15.47 -18.77
CA LEU A 3 11.87 -15.66 -20.18
C LEU A 3 13.06 -14.79 -20.58
N LEU A 4 13.45 -13.83 -19.74
CA LEU A 4 14.64 -13.00 -19.94
C LEU A 4 15.81 -13.61 -19.17
N ALA A 5 16.60 -14.45 -19.85
CA ALA A 5 17.82 -15.01 -19.28
C ALA A 5 18.73 -13.88 -18.77
N GLY A 6 19.17 -13.95 -17.51
CA GLY A 6 20.04 -12.95 -16.88
C GLY A 6 19.32 -11.76 -16.23
N TRP A 7 18.00 -11.62 -16.37
CA TRP A 7 17.25 -10.58 -15.68
C TRP A 7 16.83 -11.06 -14.28
N LEU A 8 17.77 -10.97 -13.35
CA LEU A 8 17.57 -11.33 -11.94
C LEU A 8 17.82 -10.11 -11.06
N PRO A 9 17.07 -9.96 -9.95
CA PRO A 9 17.39 -8.97 -8.94
C PRO A 9 18.82 -9.15 -8.41
N SER A 10 19.46 -8.04 -8.02
CA SER A 10 20.72 -8.07 -7.28
C SER A 10 20.62 -9.04 -6.09
N SER A 11 21.65 -9.86 -5.88
CA SER A 11 21.69 -10.77 -4.74
C SER A 11 22.11 -10.08 -3.44
N GLN A 12 22.67 -8.87 -3.53
CA GLN A 12 23.23 -8.14 -2.39
C GLN A 12 22.26 -7.10 -1.82
N THR A 13 21.13 -6.87 -2.49
CA THR A 13 20.13 -5.89 -2.06
C THR A 13 18.76 -6.53 -2.13
N VAL A 14 18.01 -6.43 -1.03
CA VAL A 14 16.64 -6.94 -0.99
C VAL A 14 15.76 -6.09 -1.90
N LEU A 15 14.87 -6.75 -2.64
CA LEU A 15 13.81 -6.06 -3.37
C LEU A 15 12.79 -5.54 -2.36
N ASP A 16 12.69 -4.22 -2.19
CA ASP A 16 11.71 -3.67 -1.27
C ASP A 16 10.27 -4.03 -1.68
N PHE A 17 9.57 -4.68 -0.75
CA PHE A 17 8.23 -5.16 -0.95
C PHE A 17 7.23 -4.02 -1.00
N LEU A 18 7.45 -2.96 -0.22
CA LEU A 18 6.52 -1.85 -0.12
C LEU A 18 6.36 -1.14 -1.47
N HIS A 19 7.48 -0.74 -2.08
CA HIS A 19 7.47 -0.07 -3.37
C HIS A 19 7.07 -1.02 -4.50
N ALA A 20 7.59 -2.25 -4.52
CA ALA A 20 7.28 -3.19 -5.60
C ALA A 20 5.79 -3.60 -5.61
N VAL A 21 5.20 -3.84 -4.43
CA VAL A 21 3.84 -4.39 -4.33
C VAL A 21 2.79 -3.30 -4.15
N PHE A 22 2.91 -2.45 -3.12
CA PHE A 22 1.87 -1.47 -2.78
C PHE A 22 1.88 -0.29 -3.76
N LEU A 23 3.03 0.38 -3.91
CA LEU A 23 3.18 1.52 -4.83
C LEU A 23 3.36 1.09 -6.30
N GLY A 24 3.63 -0.19 -6.54
CA GLY A 24 3.87 -0.75 -7.86
C GLY A 24 2.67 -1.53 -8.40
N ILE A 25 2.59 -2.81 -8.07
CA ILE A 25 1.58 -3.73 -8.61
C ILE A 25 0.15 -3.29 -8.27
N ILE A 26 -0.10 -2.94 -7.01
CA ILE A 26 -1.45 -2.60 -6.53
C ILE A 26 -1.88 -1.23 -7.05
N ALA A 27 -0.98 -0.25 -7.05
CA ALA A 27 -1.25 1.05 -7.67
C ALA A 27 -1.58 0.92 -9.16
N HIS A 28 -0.79 0.14 -9.92
CA HIS A 28 -1.05 -0.14 -11.34
C HIS A 28 -2.39 -0.87 -11.54
N LEU A 29 -2.66 -1.92 -10.75
CA LEU A 29 -3.93 -2.62 -10.78
C LEU A 29 -5.10 -1.65 -10.57
N TYR A 30 -5.03 -0.80 -9.55
CA TYR A 30 -6.16 0.06 -9.22
C TYR A 30 -6.34 1.19 -10.23
N LEU A 31 -5.28 1.93 -10.53
CA LEU A 31 -5.35 3.10 -11.39
C LEU A 31 -5.53 2.72 -12.86
N ASP A 32 -4.70 1.81 -13.38
CA ASP A 32 -4.64 1.52 -14.81
C ASP A 32 -5.64 0.44 -15.23
N LEU A 33 -5.79 -0.63 -14.43
CA LEU A 33 -6.74 -1.71 -14.78
C LEU A 33 -8.17 -1.36 -14.38
N LEU A 34 -8.40 -0.99 -13.11
CA LEU A 34 -9.78 -0.83 -12.63
C LEU A 34 -10.40 0.50 -13.08
N PHE A 35 -9.73 1.62 -12.81
CA PHE A 35 -10.31 2.94 -13.10
C PHE A 35 -10.11 3.40 -14.54
N LYS A 36 -8.88 3.39 -15.08
CA LYS A 36 -8.67 3.69 -16.51
C LYS A 36 -9.27 2.61 -17.43
N GLY A 37 -9.42 1.37 -16.93
CA GLY A 37 -10.16 0.32 -17.61
C GLY A 37 -11.69 0.43 -17.51
N TYR A 38 -12.24 1.47 -16.87
CA TYR A 38 -13.68 1.70 -16.71
C TYR A 38 -14.42 0.50 -16.09
N MET A 39 -13.82 -0.20 -15.13
CA MET A 39 -14.45 -1.36 -14.46
C MET A 39 -15.57 -0.95 -13.48
N PHE A 40 -15.60 0.31 -13.06
CA PHE A 40 -16.68 0.90 -12.27
C PHE A 40 -17.47 1.87 -13.14
N SER A 41 -18.53 1.37 -13.79
CA SER A 41 -19.42 2.23 -14.56
C SER A 41 -20.22 3.14 -13.64
N GLY A 42 -20.40 4.40 -14.07
CA GLY A 42 -21.35 5.35 -13.44
C GLY A 42 -22.76 5.26 -14.04
N ILE A 43 -23.00 4.35 -14.99
CA ILE A 43 -24.32 4.11 -15.57
C ILE A 43 -25.18 3.42 -14.51
N GLY A 44 -26.39 3.93 -14.28
CA GLY A 44 -27.31 3.45 -13.25
C GLY A 44 -27.46 4.40 -12.05
N GLY A 45 -26.80 5.56 -12.05
CA GLY A 45 -26.97 6.57 -10.98
C GLY A 45 -26.56 6.01 -9.62
N ASP A 46 -27.48 6.06 -8.65
CA ASP A 46 -27.25 5.63 -7.28
C ASP A 46 -26.98 4.13 -7.14
N ASP A 47 -27.50 3.30 -8.05
CA ASP A 47 -27.25 1.85 -8.09
C ASP A 47 -26.03 1.46 -8.92
N SER A 48 -25.31 2.44 -9.47
CA SER A 48 -24.14 2.17 -10.31
C SER A 48 -23.01 1.50 -9.53
N PRO A 49 -22.20 0.65 -10.19
CA PRO A 49 -21.00 0.07 -9.56
C PRO A 49 -20.06 1.13 -8.98
N LYS A 50 -19.99 2.32 -9.57
CA LYS A 50 -19.19 3.43 -9.06
C LYS A 50 -19.75 4.00 -7.75
N GLN A 51 -21.06 4.18 -7.63
CA GLN A 51 -21.67 4.67 -6.39
C GLN A 51 -21.56 3.62 -5.29
N LYS A 52 -21.84 2.35 -5.61
CA LYS A 52 -21.65 1.22 -4.69
C LYS A 52 -20.21 1.13 -4.16
N PHE A 53 -19.22 1.40 -5.01
CA PHE A 53 -17.82 1.47 -4.60
C PHE A 53 -17.61 2.56 -3.55
N GLU A 54 -18.08 3.77 -3.83
CA GLU A 54 -17.92 4.93 -2.94
C GLU A 54 -18.61 4.71 -1.59
N ASP A 55 -19.86 4.25 -1.62
CA ASP A 55 -20.64 3.98 -0.41
C ASP A 55 -19.99 2.89 0.44
N THR A 56 -19.51 1.81 -0.20
CA THR A 56 -18.86 0.70 0.50
C THR A 56 -17.58 1.17 1.17
N VAL A 57 -16.71 1.90 0.47
CA VAL A 57 -15.45 2.42 1.05
C VAL A 57 -15.72 3.34 2.23
N ASN A 58 -16.69 4.26 2.10
CA ASN A 58 -17.04 5.21 3.16
C ASN A 58 -17.76 4.54 4.34
N SER A 59 -18.40 3.39 4.13
CA SER A 59 -19.05 2.62 5.21
C SER A 59 -18.05 1.89 6.12
N VAL A 60 -16.82 1.67 5.66
CA VAL A 60 -15.81 0.93 6.42
C VAL A 60 -15.41 1.72 7.67
N ARG A 61 -15.67 1.14 8.84
CA ARG A 61 -15.25 1.70 10.12
C ARG A 61 -13.85 1.21 10.48
N TRP A 62 -12.87 2.10 10.34
CA TRP A 62 -11.49 1.86 10.75
C TRP A 62 -11.29 2.12 12.24
N LEU A 63 -10.44 1.32 12.89
CA LEU A 63 -9.99 1.59 14.26
C LEU A 63 -9.20 2.90 14.31
N SER A 64 -9.18 3.57 15.46
CA SER A 64 -8.57 4.90 15.62
C SER A 64 -7.07 4.95 15.30
N HIS A 65 -6.35 3.86 15.53
CA HIS A 65 -4.91 3.74 15.29
C HIS A 65 -4.57 3.24 13.88
N VAL A 66 -5.57 3.05 13.01
CA VAL A 66 -5.38 2.58 11.63
C VAL A 66 -5.65 3.75 10.68
N THR A 67 -4.74 3.99 9.75
CA THR A 67 -4.93 5.02 8.72
C THR A 67 -6.18 4.72 7.91
N ARG A 68 -6.99 5.77 7.71
CA ARG A 68 -8.24 5.69 6.94
C ARG A 68 -7.94 5.90 5.46
N LEU A 69 -8.75 5.26 4.62
CA LEU A 69 -8.78 5.62 3.21
C LEU A 69 -9.35 7.03 3.01
N PRO A 70 -8.87 7.80 2.02
CA PRO A 70 -9.47 9.07 1.64
C PRO A 70 -10.96 8.93 1.31
N LYS A 71 -11.73 9.99 1.59
CA LYS A 71 -13.11 10.10 1.09
C LYS A 71 -13.09 10.38 -0.41
N ASN A 72 -14.14 9.99 -1.12
CA ASN A 72 -14.34 10.25 -2.55
C ASN A 72 -13.34 9.52 -3.46
N LEU A 73 -12.99 8.28 -3.12
CA LEU A 73 -12.03 7.48 -3.89
C LEU A 73 -12.51 7.13 -5.31
N GLY A 74 -13.82 7.14 -5.55
CA GLY A 74 -14.40 7.02 -6.89
C GLY A 74 -14.16 8.24 -7.77
N GLU A 75 -13.92 9.41 -7.18
CA GLU A 75 -13.64 10.68 -7.88
C GLU A 75 -12.14 10.99 -7.91
N ASN A 76 -11.48 10.92 -6.75
CA ASN A 76 -10.04 11.06 -6.60
C ASN A 76 -9.41 9.70 -6.29
N GLN A 77 -9.00 9.04 -7.35
CA GLN A 77 -8.54 7.65 -7.33
C GLN A 77 -7.08 7.52 -6.85
N SER A 78 -6.37 8.64 -6.68
CA SER A 78 -4.96 8.61 -6.30
C SER A 78 -4.80 8.41 -4.79
N LEU A 79 -4.17 7.30 -4.40
CA LEU A 79 -3.65 7.11 -3.04
C LEU A 79 -2.18 7.52 -3.03
N LYS A 80 -1.80 8.30 -2.02
CA LYS A 80 -0.47 8.91 -1.94
C LYS A 80 0.48 8.07 -1.11
N LYS A 81 -0.03 7.26 -0.17
CA LYS A 81 0.78 6.54 0.81
C LYS A 81 0.69 5.03 0.61
N ALA A 82 1.78 4.32 0.85
CA ALA A 82 1.81 2.87 0.76
C ALA A 82 0.84 2.17 1.73
N ASP A 83 0.62 2.72 2.93
CA ASP A 83 -0.33 2.10 3.88
C ASP A 83 -1.76 2.17 3.34
N GLU A 84 -2.14 3.23 2.63
CA GLU A 84 -3.48 3.34 2.02
C GLU A 84 -3.72 2.20 1.01
N TRP A 85 -2.73 1.90 0.16
CA TRP A 85 -2.79 0.77 -0.78
C TRP A 85 -2.90 -0.58 -0.06
N HIS A 86 -2.17 -0.76 1.04
CA HIS A 86 -2.23 -1.96 1.86
C HIS A 86 -3.62 -2.15 2.50
N ARG A 87 -4.24 -1.07 3.00
CA ARG A 87 -5.61 -1.08 3.55
C ARG A 87 -6.64 -1.38 2.47
N LEU A 88 -6.53 -0.73 1.32
CA LEU A 88 -7.40 -0.97 0.19
C LEU A 88 -7.39 -2.45 -0.21
N LEU A 89 -6.20 -3.06 -0.34
CA LEU A 89 -6.06 -4.48 -0.69
C LEU A 89 -6.79 -5.40 0.29
N THR A 90 -6.79 -5.05 1.60
CA THR A 90 -7.43 -5.83 2.66
C THR A 90 -8.94 -5.93 2.46
N ILE A 91 -9.59 -4.85 2.02
CA ILE A 91 -11.04 -4.80 1.80
C ILE A 91 -11.44 -5.09 0.34
N MET A 92 -10.48 -5.08 -0.58
CA MET A 92 -10.73 -5.19 -2.03
C MET A 92 -11.56 -6.41 -2.44
N PRO A 93 -11.38 -7.63 -1.88
CA PRO A 93 -12.24 -8.77 -2.22
C PRO A 93 -13.73 -8.55 -1.96
N ILE A 94 -14.07 -7.89 -0.85
CA ILE A 94 -15.46 -7.60 -0.46
C ILE A 94 -15.96 -6.42 -1.28
N LEU A 95 -15.15 -5.38 -1.39
CA LEU A 95 -15.46 -4.17 -2.15
C LEU A 95 -15.85 -4.49 -3.60
N LEU A 96 -15.03 -5.26 -4.30
CA LEU A 96 -15.30 -5.65 -5.69
C LEU A 96 -16.53 -6.57 -5.81
N TRP A 97 -16.74 -7.44 -4.85
CA TRP A 97 -17.94 -8.28 -4.83
C TRP A 97 -19.20 -7.44 -4.70
N VAL A 98 -19.24 -6.45 -3.80
CA VAL A 98 -20.39 -5.53 -3.67
C VAL A 98 -20.62 -4.74 -4.96
N CYS A 99 -19.54 -4.31 -5.63
CA CYS A 99 -19.63 -3.52 -6.85
C CYS A 99 -20.12 -4.32 -8.08
N TRP A 100 -19.83 -5.62 -8.13
CA TRP A 100 -20.04 -6.44 -9.34
C TRP A 100 -21.01 -7.61 -9.18
N LYS A 101 -21.56 -7.83 -7.99
CA LYS A 101 -22.58 -8.87 -7.78
C LYS A 101 -23.88 -8.52 -8.51
N ASP A 102 -24.53 -9.55 -9.03
CA ASP A 102 -25.89 -9.48 -9.54
C ASP A 102 -26.93 -9.68 -8.41
N GLU A 103 -28.21 -9.70 -8.78
CA GLU A 103 -29.34 -9.92 -7.87
C GLU A 103 -29.29 -11.28 -7.16
N HIS A 104 -28.51 -12.23 -7.66
CA HIS A 104 -28.34 -13.57 -7.11
C HIS A 104 -27.02 -13.73 -6.34
N ASP A 105 -26.40 -12.60 -5.95
CA ASP A 105 -25.15 -12.56 -5.18
C ASP A 105 -23.95 -13.20 -5.90
N ARG A 106 -23.96 -13.21 -7.24
CA ARG A 106 -22.89 -13.78 -8.07
C ARG A 106 -22.20 -12.71 -8.91
N ILE A 107 -20.89 -12.87 -9.10
CA ILE A 107 -20.14 -12.05 -10.06
C ILE A 107 -20.26 -12.72 -11.43
N SER A 108 -21.06 -12.09 -12.29
CA SER A 108 -21.31 -12.57 -13.63
C SER A 108 -20.15 -12.25 -14.60
N ASN A 109 -20.07 -13.02 -15.70
CA ASN A 109 -19.08 -12.83 -16.77
C ASN A 109 -19.40 -11.64 -17.68
N VAL A 110 -19.86 -10.53 -17.10
CA VAL A 110 -20.29 -9.34 -17.84
C VAL A 110 -19.12 -8.38 -17.98
N THR A 111 -19.04 -7.73 -19.13
CA THR A 111 -18.15 -6.59 -19.34
C THR A 111 -18.90 -5.31 -19.02
N PRO A 112 -18.43 -4.47 -18.08
CA PRO A 112 -19.11 -3.24 -17.75
C PRO A 112 -19.22 -2.33 -18.98
N PRO A 113 -20.31 -1.56 -19.14
CA PRO A 113 -20.42 -0.62 -20.25
C PRO A 113 -19.33 0.46 -20.15
N ILE A 114 -18.80 0.89 -21.29
CA ILE A 114 -17.86 2.02 -21.36
C ILE A 114 -18.70 3.29 -21.48
N PRO A 115 -18.43 4.33 -20.68
CA PRO A 115 -19.17 5.58 -20.79
C PRO A 115 -18.92 6.26 -22.15
N PRO A 116 -19.92 6.94 -22.74
CA PRO A 116 -19.78 7.54 -24.08
C PRO A 116 -18.65 8.57 -24.19
N ASN A 117 -18.34 9.25 -23.08
CA ASN A 117 -17.29 10.27 -22.95
C ASN A 117 -15.94 9.70 -22.51
N ALA A 118 -15.71 8.40 -22.64
CA ALA A 118 -14.44 7.77 -22.30
C ALA A 118 -13.29 8.37 -23.11
N LYS A 119 -12.26 8.87 -22.41
CA LYS A 119 -11.07 9.49 -23.01
C LYS A 119 -10.15 8.47 -23.66
N THR A 120 -10.17 7.24 -23.17
CA THR A 120 -9.32 6.14 -23.65
C THR A 120 -10.15 4.86 -23.76
N ARG A 121 -9.78 3.97 -24.66
CA ARG A 121 -10.41 2.65 -24.78
C ARG A 121 -9.48 1.61 -24.17
N PRO A 122 -9.96 0.77 -23.23
CA PRO A 122 -9.17 -0.29 -22.65
C PRO A 122 -8.78 -1.31 -23.73
N THR A 123 -7.53 -1.77 -23.70
CA THR A 123 -6.97 -2.78 -24.62
C THR A 123 -7.10 -4.21 -24.09
N HIS A 124 -7.22 -4.36 -22.77
CA HIS A 124 -7.32 -5.65 -22.09
C HIS A 124 -8.78 -6.10 -21.92
N SER A 125 -8.96 -7.39 -21.63
CA SER A 125 -10.25 -8.00 -21.32
C SER A 125 -10.83 -7.46 -20.02
N ARG A 126 -12.10 -7.04 -20.06
CA ARG A 126 -12.83 -6.45 -18.93
C ARG A 126 -13.84 -7.42 -18.33
N ASN A 127 -13.53 -8.71 -18.33
CA ASN A 127 -14.38 -9.72 -17.73
C ASN A 127 -14.28 -9.65 -16.20
N CYS A 128 -15.37 -9.21 -15.54
CA CYS A 128 -15.38 -8.98 -14.09
C CYS A 128 -14.98 -10.22 -13.28
N LYS A 129 -15.51 -11.40 -13.63
CA LYS A 129 -15.24 -12.64 -12.89
C LYS A 129 -13.77 -13.05 -12.96
N SER A 130 -13.15 -12.93 -14.14
CA SER A 130 -11.75 -13.31 -14.36
C SER A 130 -10.79 -12.34 -13.68
N ILE A 131 -11.07 -11.04 -13.79
CA ILE A 131 -10.33 -9.99 -13.06
C ILE A 131 -10.48 -10.19 -11.55
N TYR A 132 -11.70 -10.43 -11.07
CA TYR A 132 -11.95 -10.69 -9.65
C TYR A 132 -11.13 -11.88 -9.13
N PHE A 133 -11.13 -12.99 -9.87
CA PHE A 133 -10.33 -14.17 -9.51
C PHE A 133 -8.83 -13.87 -9.48
N ALA A 134 -8.32 -13.12 -10.46
CA ALA A 134 -6.93 -12.67 -10.46
C ALA A 134 -6.62 -11.81 -9.22
N ILE A 135 -7.49 -10.88 -8.86
CA ILE A 135 -7.32 -10.03 -7.68
C ILE A 135 -7.35 -10.84 -6.39
N LEU A 136 -8.18 -11.87 -6.28
CA LEU A 136 -8.15 -12.78 -5.12
C LEU A 136 -6.79 -13.47 -4.97
N LEU A 137 -6.18 -13.92 -6.07
CA LEU A 137 -4.83 -14.49 -6.06
C LEU A 137 -3.80 -13.47 -5.57
N LEU A 138 -3.88 -12.22 -6.04
CA LEU A 138 -3.02 -11.14 -5.58
C LEU A 138 -3.19 -10.89 -4.07
N CYS A 139 -4.42 -10.70 -3.60
CA CYS A 139 -4.71 -10.47 -2.18
C CYS A 139 -4.21 -11.62 -1.29
N ALA A 140 -4.44 -12.87 -1.71
CA ALA A 140 -3.96 -14.04 -0.98
C ALA A 140 -2.42 -14.11 -0.96
N GLY A 141 -1.77 -13.94 -2.11
CA GLY A 141 -0.32 -13.95 -2.23
C GLY A 141 0.35 -12.88 -1.38
N VAL A 142 -0.11 -11.63 -1.49
CA VAL A 142 0.44 -10.50 -0.71
C VAL A 142 0.23 -10.70 0.79
N ARG A 143 -0.97 -11.13 1.22
CA ARG A 143 -1.26 -11.38 2.64
C ARG A 143 -0.34 -12.44 3.24
N ILE A 144 -0.07 -13.52 2.50
CA ILE A 144 0.85 -14.57 2.95
C ILE A 144 2.28 -14.02 3.03
N LEU A 145 2.76 -13.38 1.96
CA LEU A 145 4.15 -12.91 1.87
C LEU A 145 4.46 -11.80 2.89
N ALA A 146 3.50 -10.91 3.17
CA ALA A 146 3.63 -9.82 4.13
C ALA A 146 3.45 -10.25 5.60
N SER A 147 3.37 -11.55 5.90
CA SER A 147 3.19 -12.04 7.27
C SER A 147 4.45 -11.82 8.12
N CYS A 148 4.28 -11.39 9.38
CA CYS A 148 5.40 -11.18 10.32
C CYS A 148 6.16 -12.47 10.64
N LYS A 149 5.50 -13.62 10.53
CA LYS A 149 6.07 -14.96 10.67
C LYS A 149 5.69 -15.77 9.44
N ILE A 150 6.66 -16.36 8.78
CA ILE A 150 6.44 -17.09 7.54
C ILE A 150 7.38 -18.29 7.44
N SER A 151 6.86 -19.44 7.06
CA SER A 151 7.66 -20.61 6.69
C SER A 151 8.04 -20.56 5.21
N MET A 152 9.07 -21.31 4.80
CA MET A 152 9.41 -21.41 3.37
C MET A 152 8.30 -22.05 2.52
N SER A 153 7.49 -22.94 3.09
CA SER A 153 6.33 -23.48 2.40
C SER A 153 5.26 -22.41 2.15
N GLN A 154 4.99 -21.56 3.14
CA GLN A 154 4.09 -20.41 2.98
C GLN A 154 4.65 -19.41 1.97
N ALA A 155 5.96 -19.12 2.02
CA ALA A 155 6.61 -18.23 1.07
C ALA A 155 6.45 -18.73 -0.38
N GLN A 156 6.61 -20.04 -0.60
CA GLN A 156 6.39 -20.65 -1.93
C GLN A 156 4.92 -20.56 -2.36
N ILE A 157 3.96 -20.84 -1.47
CA ILE A 157 2.52 -20.71 -1.77
C ILE A 157 2.18 -19.26 -2.15
N GLY A 158 2.66 -18.28 -1.38
CA GLY A 158 2.46 -16.86 -1.68
C GLY A 158 3.07 -16.46 -3.02
N GLN A 159 4.27 -16.97 -3.32
CA GLN A 159 4.95 -16.78 -4.59
C GLN A 159 4.19 -17.37 -5.78
N ASP A 160 3.60 -18.56 -5.59
CA ASP A 160 2.82 -19.25 -6.61
C ASP A 160 1.51 -18.50 -6.88
N PHE A 161 0.86 -17.94 -5.86
CA PHE A 161 -0.31 -17.07 -6.05
C PHE A 161 0.03 -15.81 -6.86
N LEU A 162 1.14 -15.13 -6.56
CA LEU A 162 1.58 -13.99 -7.37
C LEU A 162 1.90 -14.39 -8.82
N THR A 163 2.54 -15.54 -9.02
CA THR A 163 2.83 -16.06 -10.36
C THR A 163 1.56 -16.37 -11.14
N GLN A 164 0.56 -16.97 -10.49
CA GLN A 164 -0.74 -17.25 -11.09
C GLN A 164 -1.51 -15.96 -11.40
N TYR A 165 -1.50 -14.98 -10.49
CA TYR A 165 -2.04 -13.65 -10.73
C TYR A 165 -1.43 -13.04 -12.00
N ASN A 166 -0.09 -12.97 -12.07
CA ASN A 166 0.59 -12.37 -13.22
C ASN A 166 0.26 -13.12 -14.52
N ARG A 167 0.20 -14.47 -14.51
CA ARG A 167 -0.22 -15.26 -15.68
C ARG A 167 -1.65 -14.96 -16.10
N LYS A 168 -2.59 -14.89 -15.15
CA LYS A 168 -3.99 -14.56 -15.43
C LYS A 168 -4.14 -13.15 -16.00
N MET A 169 -3.37 -12.19 -15.51
CA MET A 169 -3.34 -10.84 -16.05
C MET A 169 -2.83 -10.82 -17.50
N GLN A 170 -1.80 -11.60 -17.83
CA GLN A 170 -1.33 -11.77 -19.21
C GLN A 170 -2.37 -12.43 -20.12
N GLU A 171 -3.07 -13.47 -19.65
CA GLU A 171 -4.16 -14.12 -20.39
C GLU A 171 -5.31 -13.13 -20.70
N LEU A 172 -5.52 -12.15 -19.82
CA LEU A 172 -6.50 -11.07 -20.01
C LEU A 172 -5.97 -9.94 -20.91
N GLY A 173 -4.74 -10.02 -21.42
CA GLY A 173 -4.13 -8.99 -22.27
C GLY A 173 -3.71 -7.74 -21.51
N VAL A 174 -3.44 -7.85 -20.20
CA VAL A 174 -2.95 -6.73 -19.39
C VAL A 174 -1.44 -6.64 -19.51
N ASP A 175 -0.95 -5.44 -19.83
CA ASP A 175 0.48 -5.15 -19.83
C ASP A 175 1.00 -5.18 -18.39
N LEU A 176 1.99 -6.05 -18.14
CA LEU A 176 2.61 -6.20 -16.83
C LEU A 176 3.76 -5.21 -16.67
N THR A 177 3.93 -4.72 -15.44
CA THR A 177 5.05 -3.85 -15.08
C THR A 177 6.30 -4.65 -14.71
N ILE A 178 7.44 -3.97 -14.63
CA ILE A 178 8.67 -4.54 -14.04
C ILE A 178 8.44 -5.12 -12.64
N ASN A 179 7.58 -4.47 -11.84
CA ASN A 179 7.29 -4.93 -10.48
C ASN A 179 6.60 -6.30 -10.48
N ASN A 180 5.77 -6.61 -11.49
CA ASN A 180 5.16 -7.94 -11.62
C ASN A 180 6.23 -9.02 -11.81
N HIS A 181 7.24 -8.75 -12.64
CA HIS A 181 8.37 -9.68 -12.79
C HIS A 181 9.18 -9.79 -11.49
N LEU A 182 9.58 -8.66 -10.91
CA LEU A 182 10.37 -8.64 -9.67
C LEU A 182 9.67 -9.37 -8.52
N SER A 183 8.34 -9.29 -8.46
CA SER A 183 7.53 -10.01 -7.46
C SER A 183 7.60 -11.53 -7.57
N THR A 184 8.11 -12.08 -8.69
CA THR A 184 8.33 -13.52 -8.87
C THR A 184 9.53 -14.06 -8.08
N HIS A 185 10.26 -13.19 -7.39
CA HIS A 185 11.49 -13.53 -6.66
C HIS A 185 11.39 -13.36 -5.13
N PHE A 186 10.23 -13.01 -4.57
CA PHE A 186 10.08 -12.79 -3.13
C PHE A 186 10.41 -14.01 -2.28
N ALA A 187 10.08 -15.23 -2.72
CA ALA A 187 10.45 -16.44 -1.98
C ALA A 187 11.99 -16.57 -1.78
N LYS A 188 12.78 -16.15 -2.78
CA LYS A 188 14.25 -16.12 -2.68
C LYS A 188 14.70 -15.12 -1.62
N PHE A 189 14.12 -13.91 -1.60
CA PHE A 189 14.45 -12.88 -0.62
C PHE A 189 14.03 -13.28 0.79
N ILE A 190 12.87 -13.91 0.95
CA ILE A 190 12.40 -14.41 2.24
C ILE A 190 13.36 -15.47 2.81
N LYS A 191 13.90 -16.33 1.94
CA LYS A 191 14.90 -17.34 2.33
C LYS A 191 16.20 -16.71 2.84
N LEU A 192 16.62 -15.57 2.27
CA LEU A 192 17.91 -14.94 2.57
C LEU A 192 17.83 -13.94 3.74
N PHE A 193 16.75 -13.15 3.80
CA PHE A 193 16.61 -12.01 4.72
C PHE A 193 15.53 -12.22 5.78
N GLY A 194 14.80 -13.34 5.73
CA GLY A 194 13.67 -13.60 6.62
C GLY A 194 12.37 -12.94 6.16
N PRO A 195 11.36 -12.82 7.05
CA PRO A 195 10.04 -12.29 6.69
C PRO A 195 10.09 -10.88 6.10
N VAL A 196 9.22 -10.57 5.13
CA VAL A 196 9.06 -9.25 4.50
C VAL A 196 9.00 -8.11 5.52
N TYR A 197 8.27 -8.35 6.61
CA TYR A 197 8.10 -7.38 7.70
C TYR A 197 9.42 -6.88 8.31
N GLY A 198 10.50 -7.68 8.23
CA GLY A 198 11.81 -7.30 8.76
C GLY A 198 12.60 -6.36 7.86
N TRP A 199 12.25 -6.23 6.58
CA TRP A 199 13.05 -5.50 5.61
C TRP A 199 12.24 -4.60 4.66
N TRP A 200 10.92 -4.57 4.76
CA TRP A 200 10.10 -3.58 4.06
C TRP A 200 10.34 -2.14 4.57
N LEU A 201 10.11 -1.14 3.72
CA LEU A 201 10.54 0.23 4.02
C LEU A 201 9.53 1.11 4.78
N PHE A 202 8.46 0.57 5.37
CA PHE A 202 7.46 1.37 6.11
C PHE A 202 8.07 2.21 7.24
N ALA A 203 9.00 1.62 8.01
CA ALA A 203 9.68 2.35 9.09
C ALA A 203 10.56 3.47 8.53
N PHE A 204 11.22 3.25 7.40
CA PHE A 204 12.05 4.27 6.75
C PHE A 204 11.21 5.41 6.18
N GLU A 205 10.05 5.13 5.56
CA GLU A 205 9.11 6.18 5.13
C GLU A 205 8.60 7.01 6.32
N GLN A 206 8.33 6.36 7.46
CA GLN A 206 7.97 7.07 8.68
C GLN A 206 9.09 7.99 9.16
N PHE A 207 10.34 7.51 9.19
CA PHE A 207 11.50 8.33 9.55
C PHE A 207 11.73 9.49 8.57
N ASN A 208 11.56 9.26 7.27
CA ASN A 208 11.62 10.33 6.28
C ASN A 208 10.58 11.42 6.57
N GLY A 209 9.34 11.03 6.88
CA GLY A 209 8.30 11.99 7.28
C GLY A 209 8.63 12.74 8.59
N MET A 210 9.38 12.13 9.51
CA MET A 210 9.91 12.83 10.68
C MET A 210 10.99 13.85 10.29
N PHE A 211 11.90 13.48 9.40
CA PHE A 211 12.95 14.40 8.93
C PHE A 211 12.39 15.58 8.14
N GLU A 212 11.36 15.37 7.31
CA GLU A 212 10.67 16.44 6.57
C GLU A 212 10.05 17.52 7.49
N ARG A 213 9.78 17.20 8.76
CA ARG A 213 9.22 18.13 9.74
C ARG A 213 10.27 18.93 10.48
N VAL A 214 11.54 18.53 10.42
CA VAL A 214 12.62 19.29 11.01
C VAL A 214 12.77 20.56 10.19
N ASN A 215 12.64 21.71 10.84
CA ASN A 215 12.85 22.99 10.17
C ASN A 215 14.33 23.11 9.81
N THR A 216 14.66 22.89 8.54
CA THR A 216 16.01 23.03 8.02
C THR A 216 16.19 24.44 7.46
N ASN A 217 17.42 24.96 7.53
CA ASN A 217 17.77 26.24 6.92
C ASN A 217 17.81 26.19 5.38
N GLY A 218 17.53 25.03 4.77
CA GLY A 218 17.50 24.83 3.31
C GLY A 218 18.86 24.96 2.62
N HIS A 219 19.96 25.02 3.39
CA HIS A 219 21.29 25.19 2.85
C HIS A 219 21.96 23.82 2.64
N ASP A 220 22.49 23.63 1.43
CA ASP A 220 23.25 22.44 1.05
C ASP A 220 24.68 22.46 1.64
N GLY A 221 25.48 21.42 1.38
CA GLY A 221 26.89 21.35 1.76
C GLY A 221 27.13 20.93 3.21
N GLY A 222 26.30 20.03 3.76
CA GLY A 222 26.45 19.52 5.13
C GLY A 222 25.64 20.28 6.18
N CYS A 223 25.07 21.45 5.84
CA CYS A 223 24.32 22.29 6.78
C CYS A 223 22.97 21.66 7.17
N MET A 224 22.32 20.98 6.21
CA MET A 224 21.08 20.25 6.45
C MET A 224 21.32 19.05 7.38
N GLU A 225 22.36 18.28 7.12
CA GLU A 225 22.78 17.13 7.92
C GLU A 225 23.14 17.54 9.36
N LEU A 226 23.87 18.65 9.53
CA LEU A 226 24.17 19.22 10.84
C LEU A 226 22.88 19.61 11.60
N THR A 227 21.92 20.23 10.90
CA THR A 227 20.63 20.62 11.49
C THR A 227 19.83 19.40 11.93
N LEU A 228 19.76 18.37 11.09
CA LEU A 228 19.11 17.09 11.42
C LEU A 228 19.80 16.40 12.62
N MET A 229 21.13 16.40 12.65
CA MET A 229 21.92 15.84 13.76
C MET A 229 21.65 16.59 15.07
N TRP A 230 21.62 17.93 15.04
CA TRP A 230 21.30 18.73 16.22
C TRP A 230 19.89 18.45 16.75
N HIS A 231 18.91 18.39 15.85
CA HIS A 231 17.54 18.02 16.23
C HIS A 231 17.50 16.63 16.88
N TRP A 232 18.18 15.64 16.29
CA TRP A 232 18.25 14.28 16.83
C TRP A 232 18.89 14.20 18.23
N VAL A 233 20.01 14.92 18.44
CA VAL A 233 20.68 15.02 19.75
C VAL A 233 19.77 15.70 20.77
N GLN A 234 19.09 16.79 20.38
CA GLN A 234 18.15 17.48 21.25
C GLN A 234 17.00 16.55 21.68
N CYS A 235 16.42 15.77 20.76
CA CYS A 235 15.40 14.78 21.09
C CYS A 235 15.90 13.73 22.11
N HIS A 236 17.14 13.24 21.95
CA HIS A 236 17.74 12.28 22.89
C HIS A 236 17.96 12.90 24.27
N LEU A 237 18.52 14.11 24.35
CA LEU A 237 18.75 14.80 25.62
C LEU A 237 17.43 15.07 26.37
N ILE A 238 16.37 15.46 25.66
CA ILE A 238 15.03 15.64 26.26
C ILE A 238 14.49 14.30 26.77
N TYR A 239 14.64 13.22 26.01
CA TYR A 239 14.22 11.88 26.41
C TYR A 239 15.00 11.32 27.62
N GLU A 240 16.30 11.55 27.69
CA GLU A 240 17.12 11.16 28.84
C GLU A 240 16.77 11.97 30.08
N TYR A 241 16.58 13.29 29.94
CA TYR A 241 16.10 14.14 31.03
C TYR A 241 14.76 13.66 31.58
N LEU A 242 13.89 13.15 30.70
CA LEU A 242 12.62 12.54 31.04
C LEU A 242 12.75 11.26 31.87
N LEU A 243 13.67 10.36 31.50
CA LEU A 243 13.92 9.13 32.25
C LEU A 243 14.60 9.41 33.60
N ALA A 244 15.40 10.46 33.68
CA ALA A 244 16.15 10.84 34.87
C ALA A 244 15.37 11.78 35.82
N LEU A 245 14.16 12.20 35.44
CA LEU A 245 13.35 13.14 36.22
C LEU A 245 12.99 12.51 37.59
N PRO A 246 13.49 13.06 38.72
CA PRO A 246 13.30 12.43 40.01
C PRO A 246 11.82 12.46 40.45
N PRO A 247 11.37 11.51 41.28
CA PRO A 247 10.00 11.49 41.81
C PRO A 247 9.60 12.74 42.58
N GLU A 248 10.56 13.57 42.99
CA GLU A 248 10.36 14.81 43.74
C GLU A 248 10.46 16.07 42.86
N ALA A 249 10.64 15.91 41.54
CA ALA A 249 10.71 17.02 40.62
C ALA A 249 9.45 17.89 40.68
N HIS A 250 9.67 19.21 40.67
CA HIS A 250 8.64 20.21 40.90
C HIS A 250 7.53 20.13 39.84
N SER A 251 6.28 20.35 40.23
CA SER A 251 5.10 20.19 39.35
C SER A 251 5.21 21.00 38.05
N LYS A 252 5.74 22.23 38.11
CA LYS A 252 6.00 23.08 36.94
C LYS A 252 7.03 22.52 35.97
N GLU A 253 8.07 21.83 36.46
CA GLU A 253 9.06 21.21 35.58
C GLU A 253 8.43 20.05 34.81
N ARG A 254 7.63 19.22 35.49
CA ARG A 254 6.85 18.17 34.82
C ARG A 254 5.89 18.74 33.79
N GLU A 255 5.15 19.79 34.15
CA GLU A 255 4.21 20.43 33.24
C GLU A 255 4.89 21.04 32.01
N TYR A 256 6.06 21.67 32.19
CA TYR A 256 6.85 22.19 31.07
C TYR A 256 7.31 21.07 30.15
N VAL A 257 7.85 20.00 30.72
CA VAL A 257 8.32 18.85 29.96
C VAL A 257 7.16 18.13 29.25
N GLU A 258 6.02 17.94 29.89
CA GLU A 258 4.80 17.40 29.26
C GLU A 258 4.31 18.27 28.11
N ARG A 259 4.46 19.59 28.21
CA ARG A 259 4.08 20.52 27.15
C ARG A 259 5.00 20.39 25.95
N VAL A 260 6.31 20.28 26.18
CA VAL A 260 7.29 19.99 25.12
C VAL A 260 7.00 18.63 24.47
N ILE A 261 6.66 17.60 25.27
CA ILE A 261 6.22 16.30 24.74
C ILE A 261 4.96 16.44 23.90
N LYS A 262 3.96 17.19 24.36
CA LYS A 262 2.72 17.40 23.60
C LYS A 262 2.98 18.17 22.31
N SER A 263 3.86 19.17 22.31
CA SER A 263 4.19 19.92 21.09
C SER A 263 4.96 19.06 20.09
N GLU A 264 5.92 18.24 20.53
CA GLU A 264 6.69 17.35 19.66
C GLU A 264 5.88 16.10 19.24
N GLY A 265 5.06 15.57 20.14
CA GLY A 265 4.25 14.36 19.96
C GLY A 265 2.93 14.58 19.20
N HIS A 266 2.37 15.79 19.18
CA HIS A 266 1.17 16.13 18.37
C HIS A 266 1.45 16.27 16.87
N SER A 267 2.70 16.06 16.45
CA SER A 267 3.03 15.88 15.04
C SER A 267 2.64 14.49 14.52
N GLN A 268 2.17 13.54 15.34
CA GLN A 268 1.80 12.18 14.88
C GLN A 268 0.51 12.14 14.05
#